data_AF-A0A645GHP1-F1
#
_entry.id   AF-A0A645GHP1-F1
#
_cell.length_a   1.000
_cell.length_b   1.000
_cell.length_c   1.000
_cell.angle_alpha   90.00
_cell.angle_beta   90.00
_cell.angle_gamma   90.00
#
_symmetry.space_group_name_H-M   'P 1'
#
loop_
_entity.id
_entity.type
_entity.pdbx_description
1 polymer ?
#
loop_
_entity_poly.entity_id
_entity_poly.type
_entity_poly.pdbx_seq_one_letter_code
_entity_poly.pdbx_strand_id
1 'polypeptide(L)'
;MDTANFALYSYGDTDRTSVYGQSRTPFVIYNSTLTAATYSEPMSTVDITPTLANLFDLNYDPRLYMGNDYFSAADKIVYFANGSWLNTAGYYNASQSKFETFTGQTTPDLTVLNEINDKIKNLFAISKLIYKTDYFRSRHDIVFPSLIE
;
A
#
# COMPACT_ATOMS: atom_id res chain seq x y z
N MET A 1 -18.71 23.80 -10.51
CA MET A 1 -17.47 23.33 -9.85
C MET A 1 -16.86 24.52 -9.16
N ASP A 2 -16.64 24.42 -7.85
CA ASP A 2 -15.91 25.44 -7.09
C ASP A 2 -14.42 25.34 -7.45
N THR A 3 -13.93 26.33 -8.18
CA THR A 3 -12.54 26.41 -8.66
C THR A 3 -11.64 27.18 -7.68
N ALA A 4 -12.20 27.73 -6.60
CA ALA A 4 -11.47 28.61 -5.68
C ALA A 4 -10.29 27.93 -4.98
N ASN A 5 -10.34 26.60 -4.83
CA ASN A 5 -9.31 25.81 -4.16
C ASN A 5 -8.43 25.00 -5.13
N PHE A 6 -8.52 25.21 -6.45
CA PHE A 6 -7.76 24.42 -7.42
C PHE A 6 -6.23 24.53 -7.21
N ALA A 7 -5.77 25.68 -6.70
CA ALA A 7 -4.37 25.90 -6.32
C ALA A 7 -3.93 25.15 -5.05
N LEU A 8 -4.84 24.81 -4.13
CA LEU A 8 -4.56 23.96 -2.97
C LEU A 8 -4.43 22.48 -3.34
N TYR A 9 -5.06 22.08 -4.46
CA TYR A 9 -4.90 20.76 -5.07
C TYR A 9 -3.80 20.74 -6.15
N SER A 10 -3.00 21.81 -6.21
CA SER A 10 -1.96 22.00 -7.21
C SER A 10 -0.92 20.87 -7.14
N TYR A 11 -0.67 20.32 -8.31
CA TYR A 11 0.26 19.24 -8.65
C TYR A 11 1.74 19.51 -8.29
N GLY A 12 2.05 20.68 -7.71
CA GLY A 12 3.41 21.18 -7.45
C GLY A 12 4.17 20.57 -6.28
N ASP A 13 3.50 19.88 -5.35
CA ASP A 13 4.14 19.34 -4.13
C ASP A 13 4.79 17.95 -4.34
N THR A 14 4.54 17.28 -5.46
CA THR A 14 5.14 15.96 -5.73
C THR A 14 6.30 16.10 -6.69
N ASP A 15 7.51 15.80 -6.24
CA ASP A 15 8.69 15.71 -7.10
C ASP A 15 8.51 14.61 -8.16
N ARG A 16 8.15 15.01 -9.38
CA ARG A 16 7.97 14.13 -10.54
C ARG A 16 9.29 13.75 -11.23
N THR A 17 10.44 14.22 -10.74
CA THR A 17 11.74 13.79 -11.27
C THR A 17 12.08 12.37 -10.82
N SER A 18 11.55 11.94 -9.67
CA SER A 18 11.72 10.59 -9.16
C SER A 18 10.76 9.57 -9.79
N VAL A 19 11.20 8.31 -9.89
CA VAL A 19 10.39 7.19 -10.42
C VAL A 19 9.10 6.98 -9.59
N TYR A 20 9.20 7.09 -8.27
CA TYR A 20 8.04 6.94 -7.38
C TYR A 20 7.11 8.16 -7.46
N GLY A 21 7.66 9.37 -7.61
CA GLY A 21 6.88 10.58 -7.81
C GLY A 21 6.06 10.53 -9.10
N GLN A 22 6.60 9.99 -10.19
CA GLN A 22 5.84 9.77 -11.43
C GLN A 22 4.70 8.76 -11.26
N SER A 23 4.89 7.77 -10.39
CA SER A 23 3.91 6.71 -10.12
C SER A 23 2.78 7.14 -9.18
N ARG A 24 2.89 8.29 -8.51
CA ARG A 24 1.90 8.78 -7.55
C ARG A 24 0.63 9.24 -8.26
N THR A 25 -0.48 8.59 -7.95
CA THR A 25 -1.82 8.90 -8.47
C THR A 25 -2.77 9.27 -7.33
N PRO A 26 -3.80 10.10 -7.57
CA PRO A 26 -4.78 10.43 -6.54
C PRO A 26 -5.71 9.23 -6.27
N PHE A 27 -6.03 9.00 -5.00
CA PHE A 27 -7.10 8.12 -4.55
C PHE A 27 -8.06 8.95 -3.70
N VAL A 28 -9.33 8.99 -4.07
CA VAL A 28 -10.34 9.87 -3.46
C VAL A 28 -11.55 9.04 -3.05
N ILE A 29 -11.93 9.14 -1.78
CA ILE A 29 -13.17 8.58 -1.24
C ILE A 29 -14.08 9.76 -0.93
N TYR A 30 -15.31 9.73 -1.45
CA TYR A 30 -16.31 10.76 -1.21
C TYR A 30 -17.34 10.29 -0.18
N ASN A 31 -17.63 11.14 0.80
CA ASN A 31 -18.74 10.99 1.73
C ASN A 31 -19.35 12.38 1.97
N SER A 32 -20.67 12.51 1.88
CA SER A 32 -21.38 13.80 1.99
C SER A 32 -21.53 14.31 3.42
N THR A 33 -21.24 13.49 4.42
CA THR A 33 -21.49 13.77 5.84
C THR A 33 -20.20 13.90 6.67
N LEU A 34 -19.08 13.35 6.18
CA LEU A 34 -17.80 13.38 6.90
C LEU A 34 -17.01 14.66 6.59
N THR A 35 -16.26 15.12 7.59
CA THR A 35 -15.26 16.18 7.41
C THR A 35 -14.15 15.66 6.49
N ALA A 36 -13.75 16.49 5.52
CA ALA A 36 -12.66 16.16 4.62
C ALA A 36 -11.34 15.99 5.38
N ALA A 37 -10.59 14.94 5.06
CA ALA A 37 -9.25 14.68 5.57
C ALA A 37 -8.32 14.32 4.42
N THR A 38 -7.03 14.66 4.56
CA THR A 38 -5.98 14.31 3.59
C THR A 38 -4.97 13.39 4.26
N TYR A 39 -4.64 12.31 3.57
CA TYR A 39 -3.75 11.26 4.02
C TYR A 39 -2.64 11.09 2.99
N SER A 40 -1.37 11.15 3.44
CA SER A 40 -0.21 11.23 2.56
C SER A 40 0.79 10.09 2.74
N GLU A 41 0.53 9.15 3.64
CA GLU A 41 1.41 7.99 3.80
C GLU A 41 1.32 7.06 2.57
N PRO A 42 2.34 6.23 2.34
CA PRO A 42 2.32 5.30 1.22
C PRO A 42 1.10 4.37 1.23
N MET A 43 0.41 4.34 0.09
CA MET A 43 -0.68 3.42 -0.19
C MET A 43 -0.60 2.97 -1.65
N SER A 44 -0.94 1.71 -1.91
CA SER A 44 -1.02 1.15 -3.24
C SER A 44 -2.42 0.63 -3.56
N THR A 45 -2.63 0.21 -4.80
CA THR A 45 -3.91 -0.35 -5.24
C THR A 45 -4.29 -1.64 -4.52
N VAL A 46 -3.31 -2.42 -4.03
CA VAL A 46 -3.60 -3.67 -3.31
C VAL A 46 -4.16 -3.43 -1.90
N ASP A 47 -3.94 -2.23 -1.36
CA ASP A 47 -4.40 -1.81 -0.03
C ASP A 47 -5.84 -1.30 -0.07
N ILE A 48 -6.36 -0.94 -1.26
CA ILE A 48 -7.70 -0.34 -1.41
C ILE A 48 -8.80 -1.28 -0.90
N THR A 49 -8.79 -2.54 -1.31
CA THR A 49 -9.85 -3.49 -0.95
C THR A 49 -9.94 -3.74 0.56
N PRO A 50 -8.86 -4.10 1.29
CA PRO A 50 -8.95 -4.26 2.75
C PRO A 50 -9.31 -2.95 3.46
N THR A 51 -8.83 -1.79 2.97
CA THR A 51 -9.20 -0.47 3.53
C THR A 51 -10.70 -0.20 3.41
N LEU A 52 -11.27 -0.37 2.21
CA LEU A 52 -12.70 -0.15 1.99
C LEU A 52 -13.54 -1.17 2.77
N ALA A 53 -13.12 -2.44 2.81
CA ALA A 53 -13.84 -3.46 3.57
C ALA A 53 -13.94 -3.10 5.07
N ASN A 54 -12.85 -2.60 5.67
CA ASN A 54 -12.88 -2.11 7.05
C ASN A 54 -13.72 -0.84 7.21
N LEU A 55 -13.60 0.14 6.29
CA LEU A 55 -14.38 1.38 6.33
C LEU A 55 -15.90 1.15 6.26
N PHE A 56 -16.33 0.12 5.53
CA PHE A 56 -17.73 -0.27 5.39
C PHE A 56 -18.17 -1.36 6.37
N ASP A 57 -17.30 -1.74 7.32
CA ASP A 57 -17.57 -2.79 8.31
C ASP A 57 -18.03 -4.12 7.67
N LEU A 58 -17.37 -4.52 6.57
CA LEU A 58 -17.68 -5.75 5.87
C LEU A 58 -17.06 -6.94 6.59
N ASN A 59 -17.76 -8.07 6.60
CA ASN A 59 -17.19 -9.33 7.06
C ASN A 59 -16.33 -9.96 5.95
N TYR A 60 -15.00 -9.98 6.13
CA TYR A 60 -14.03 -10.57 5.20
C TYR A 60 -12.85 -11.21 5.96
N ASP A 61 -12.11 -12.11 5.29
CA ASP A 61 -10.85 -12.64 5.81
C ASP A 61 -9.67 -11.81 5.24
N PRO A 62 -9.03 -10.95 6.06
CA PRO A 62 -7.94 -10.09 5.57
C PRO A 62 -6.73 -10.88 5.07
N ARG A 63 -6.57 -12.15 5.48
CA ARG A 63 -5.46 -13.01 5.05
C ARG A 63 -5.51 -13.37 3.56
N LEU A 64 -6.65 -13.14 2.90
CA LEU A 64 -6.82 -13.40 1.47
C LEU A 64 -6.32 -12.26 0.58
N TYR A 65 -5.92 -11.13 1.18
CA TYR A 65 -5.47 -9.93 0.49
C TYR A 65 -3.98 -9.71 0.72
N MET A 66 -3.30 -9.18 -0.29
CA MET A 66 -1.85 -8.92 -0.23
C MET A 66 -1.52 -7.54 0.32
N GLY A 67 -2.46 -6.60 0.17
CA GLY A 67 -2.37 -5.28 0.79
C GLY A 67 -2.90 -5.29 2.22
N ASN A 68 -2.72 -4.17 2.88
CA ASN A 68 -3.17 -3.95 4.26
C ASN A 68 -4.14 -2.77 4.29
N ASP A 69 -4.99 -2.73 5.31
CA ASP A 69 -5.82 -1.55 5.55
C ASP A 69 -4.93 -0.33 5.84
N TYR A 70 -5.17 0.76 5.12
CA TYR A 70 -4.48 2.04 5.28
C TYR A 70 -4.58 2.56 6.72
N PHE A 71 -5.70 2.37 7.40
CA PHE A 71 -5.91 2.87 8.77
C PHE A 71 -5.37 1.94 9.86
N SER A 72 -4.88 0.75 9.49
CA SER A 72 -4.28 -0.18 10.44
C SER A 72 -2.88 0.27 10.90
N ALA A 73 -2.37 -0.34 11.97
CA ALA A 73 -1.00 -0.14 12.45
C ALA A 73 0.07 -0.86 11.61
N ALA A 74 -0.30 -1.52 10.51
CA ALA A 74 0.65 -2.20 9.63
C ALA A 74 1.54 -1.21 8.87
N ASP A 75 2.77 -1.63 8.59
CA ASP A 75 3.74 -0.85 7.82
C ASP A 75 3.18 -0.43 6.46
N LYS A 76 3.33 0.87 6.16
CA LYS A 76 2.93 1.49 4.90
C LYS A 76 3.98 1.22 3.83
N ILE A 77 3.85 0.10 3.13
CA ILE A 77 4.80 -0.33 2.10
C ILE A 77 4.09 -0.40 0.75
N VAL A 78 4.63 0.32 -0.23
CA VAL A 78 4.22 0.24 -1.64
C VAL A 78 5.31 -0.51 -2.40
N TYR A 79 4.95 -1.55 -3.14
CA TYR A 79 5.87 -2.33 -3.95
C TYR A 79 5.50 -2.27 -5.44
N PHE A 80 6.52 -2.31 -6.29
CA PHE A 80 6.42 -2.21 -7.74
C PHE A 80 6.68 -3.56 -8.40
N ALA A 81 6.20 -3.75 -9.62
CA ALA A 81 6.30 -5.02 -10.34
C ALA A 81 7.75 -5.50 -10.58
N ASN A 82 8.73 -4.59 -10.58
CA ASN A 82 10.15 -4.92 -10.71
C ASN A 82 10.81 -5.31 -9.36
N GLY A 83 10.06 -5.35 -8.26
CA GLY A 83 10.56 -5.63 -6.92
C GLY A 83 11.09 -4.42 -6.16
N SER A 84 11.16 -3.24 -6.78
CA SER A 84 11.40 -1.98 -6.04
C SER A 84 10.25 -1.74 -5.07
N TRP A 85 10.49 -0.94 -4.04
CA TRP A 85 9.46 -0.56 -3.07
C TRP A 85 9.78 0.76 -2.39
N LEU A 86 8.78 1.35 -1.74
CA LEU A 86 8.96 2.49 -0.85
C LEU A 86 8.12 2.31 0.41
N ASN A 87 8.57 2.97 1.47
CA ASN A 87 7.82 3.17 2.70
C ASN A 87 7.96 4.63 3.16
N THR A 88 7.56 4.92 4.40
CA THR A 88 7.68 6.27 4.97
C THR A 88 9.13 6.75 5.10
N ALA A 89 10.11 5.84 5.17
CA ALA A 89 11.51 6.17 5.34
C ALA A 89 12.26 6.44 4.02
N GLY A 90 11.86 5.80 2.92
CA GLY A 90 12.59 5.94 1.65
C GLY A 90 12.14 5.00 0.54
N TYR A 91 12.96 4.94 -0.50
CA TYR A 91 12.75 4.14 -1.71
C TYR A 91 13.89 3.13 -1.90
N TYR A 92 13.56 1.87 -2.15
CA TYR A 92 14.48 0.82 -2.54
C TYR A 92 14.41 0.57 -4.05
N ASN A 93 15.54 0.68 -4.73
CA ASN A 93 15.70 0.29 -6.13
C ASN A 93 16.21 -1.14 -6.22
N ALA A 94 15.34 -2.08 -6.61
CA ALA A 94 15.72 -3.49 -6.74
C ALA A 94 16.75 -3.76 -7.82
N SER A 95 16.72 -3.01 -8.94
CA SER A 95 17.68 -3.18 -10.03
C SER A 95 19.11 -2.77 -9.64
N GLN A 96 19.23 -1.82 -8.71
CA GLN A 96 20.53 -1.32 -8.22
C GLN A 96 20.90 -1.88 -6.84
N SER A 97 19.98 -2.60 -6.18
CA SER A 97 20.11 -3.04 -4.79
C SER A 97 20.48 -1.91 -3.82
N LYS A 98 19.84 -0.74 -3.99
CA LYS A 98 20.17 0.48 -3.25
C LYS A 98 18.93 1.08 -2.59
N PHE A 99 19.07 1.48 -1.33
CA PHE A 99 18.04 2.24 -0.60
C PHE A 99 18.40 3.73 -0.58
N GLU A 100 17.41 4.57 -0.82
CA GLU A 100 17.49 6.03 -0.82
C GLU A 100 16.52 6.58 0.22
N THR A 101 17.07 7.11 1.31
CA THR A 101 16.30 7.68 2.42
C THR A 101 15.72 9.03 2.03
N PHE A 102 14.45 9.26 2.37
CA PHE A 102 13.82 10.55 2.15
C PHE A 102 14.36 11.61 3.10
N THR A 103 14.30 12.88 2.67
CA THR A 103 14.77 14.01 3.47
C THR A 103 14.07 14.05 4.83
N GLY A 104 14.87 14.14 5.90
CA GLY A 104 14.35 14.18 7.28
C GLY A 104 13.99 12.82 7.88
N GLN A 105 14.17 11.72 7.15
CA GLN A 105 13.94 10.37 7.64
C GLN A 105 15.23 9.69 8.10
N THR A 106 15.09 8.66 8.92
CA THR A 106 16.21 7.81 9.34
C THR A 106 16.33 6.61 8.42
N THR A 107 17.54 6.34 7.94
CA THR A 107 17.84 5.16 7.14
C THR A 107 17.65 3.91 8.01
N PRO A 108 16.78 2.97 7.61
CA PRO A 108 16.65 1.69 8.30
C PRO A 108 17.97 0.90 8.24
N ASP A 109 18.19 0.04 9.22
CA ASP A 109 19.34 -0.87 9.17
C ASP A 109 19.17 -1.94 8.07
N LEU A 110 20.27 -2.64 7.78
CA LEU A 110 20.29 -3.65 6.73
C LEU A 110 19.35 -4.83 7.03
N THR A 111 19.12 -5.15 8.31
CA THR A 111 18.23 -6.25 8.72
C THR A 111 16.79 -5.92 8.32
N VAL A 112 16.31 -4.72 8.67
CA VAL A 112 14.97 -4.24 8.30
C VAL A 112 14.80 -4.19 6.78
N LEU A 113 15.81 -3.71 6.05
CA LEU A 113 15.76 -3.70 4.59
C LEU A 113 15.65 -5.11 4.00
N ASN A 114 16.37 -6.08 4.56
CA ASN A 114 16.31 -7.48 4.12
C ASN A 114 14.95 -8.13 4.43
N GLU A 115 14.39 -7.86 5.61
CA GLU A 115 13.06 -8.35 6.00
C GLU A 115 11.97 -7.84 5.03
N ILE A 116 12.01 -6.56 4.67
CA ILE A 116 11.08 -5.98 3.69
C ILE A 116 11.28 -6.61 2.31
N ASN A 117 12.52 -6.79 1.87
CA ASN A 117 12.84 -7.45 0.60
C ASN A 117 12.27 -8.88 0.56
N ASP A 118 12.43 -9.65 1.64
CA ASP A 118 11.95 -11.03 1.71
C ASP A 118 10.42 -11.09 1.80
N LYS A 119 9.79 -10.17 2.53
CA LYS A 119 8.34 -10.00 2.54
C LYS A 119 7.80 -9.78 1.12
N ILE A 120 8.40 -8.88 0.35
CA ILE A 120 7.97 -8.56 -1.03
C ILE A 120 8.20 -9.74 -1.97
N LYS A 121 9.34 -10.43 -1.88
CA LYS A 121 9.58 -11.66 -2.64
C LYS A 121 8.52 -12.72 -2.36
N ASN A 122 8.18 -12.91 -1.08
CA ASN A 122 7.14 -13.85 -0.66
C ASN A 122 5.76 -13.45 -1.20
N LEU A 123 5.41 -12.16 -1.19
CA LEU A 123 4.16 -11.66 -1.78
C LEU A 123 4.08 -12.01 -3.28
N PHE A 124 5.14 -11.78 -4.05
CA PHE A 124 5.17 -12.17 -5.46
C PHE A 124 5.07 -13.69 -5.67
N ALA A 125 5.75 -14.47 -4.85
CA ALA A 125 5.69 -15.92 -4.90
C ALA A 125 4.27 -16.45 -4.62
N ILE A 126 3.63 -15.95 -3.56
CA ILE A 126 2.26 -16.31 -3.19
C ILE A 126 1.28 -15.88 -4.28
N SER A 127 1.41 -14.65 -4.81
CA SER A 127 0.58 -14.16 -5.90
C SER A 127 0.63 -15.08 -7.11
N LYS A 128 1.84 -15.45 -7.53
CA LYS A 128 2.06 -16.39 -8.63
C LYS A 128 1.45 -17.77 -8.34
N LEU A 129 1.55 -18.26 -7.10
CA LEU A 129 0.97 -19.54 -6.70
C LEU A 129 -0.55 -19.51 -6.76
N ILE A 130 -1.19 -18.45 -6.25
CA ILE A 130 -2.64 -18.26 -6.30
C ILE A 130 -3.17 -18.42 -7.73
N TYR A 131 -2.53 -17.74 -8.69
CA TYR A 131 -2.89 -17.86 -10.11
C TYR A 131 -2.61 -19.24 -10.70
N LYS A 132 -1.47 -19.84 -10.36
CA LYS A 132 -1.04 -21.12 -10.96
C LYS A 132 -1.85 -22.32 -10.47
N THR A 133 -2.31 -22.31 -9.24
CA THR A 133 -2.99 -23.45 -8.62
C THR A 133 -4.51 -23.33 -8.69
N ASP A 134 -5.04 -22.20 -9.16
CA ASP A 134 -6.45 -21.84 -9.01
C ASP A 134 -6.88 -21.97 -7.55
N TYR A 135 -6.13 -21.29 -6.69
CA TYR A 135 -6.17 -21.47 -5.24
C TYR A 135 -7.58 -21.35 -4.67
N PHE A 136 -8.32 -20.34 -5.11
CA PHE A 136 -9.67 -20.05 -4.62
C PHE A 136 -10.70 -21.13 -5.02
N ARG A 137 -10.50 -21.84 -6.14
CA ARG A 137 -11.34 -23.00 -6.48
C ARG A 137 -11.19 -24.13 -5.46
N SER A 138 -9.99 -24.34 -4.93
CA SER A 138 -9.69 -25.39 -3.95
C SER A 138 -9.99 -25.02 -2.49
N ARG A 139 -10.28 -23.75 -2.22
CA ARG A 139 -10.57 -23.25 -0.87
C ARG A 139 -12.08 -23.14 -0.66
N HIS A 140 -12.71 -24.25 -0.29
CA HIS A 140 -14.16 -24.35 -0.16
C HIS A 140 -14.73 -23.57 1.04
N ASP A 141 -13.92 -23.32 2.07
CA ASP A 141 -14.35 -22.60 3.27
C ASP A 141 -13.55 -21.31 3.50
N ILE A 142 -14.27 -20.19 3.61
CA ILE A 142 -13.74 -18.94 4.16
C ILE A 142 -14.05 -18.98 5.66
N VAL A 143 -13.07 -19.40 6.46
CA VAL A 143 -13.19 -19.34 7.93
C VAL A 143 -12.88 -17.93 8.38
N PHE A 144 -13.92 -17.15 8.67
CA PHE A 144 -13.77 -15.84 9.30
C PHE A 144 -13.19 -16.04 10.71
N PRO A 145 -12.13 -15.31 11.11
CA PRO A 145 -11.69 -15.32 12.49
C PRO A 145 -12.86 -14.87 13.37
N SER A 146 -13.14 -15.61 14.44
CA SER A 146 -14.12 -15.18 15.44
C SER A 146 -13.69 -13.82 15.97
N LEU A 147 -14.60 -12.84 15.97
CA LEU A 147 -14.39 -11.56 16.64
C LEU A 147 -13.97 -11.87 18.08
N ILE A 148 -12.77 -11.46 18.47
CA ILE A 148 -12.37 -11.48 19.87
C ILE A 148 -13.16 -10.34 20.51
N GLU A 149 -14.11 -10.69 21.38
CA GLU A 149 -14.89 -9.73 22.20
C GLU A 149 -13.98 -8.86 23.08
#